data_AF-A0A8T4MTG8-F1
#
_entry.id   AF-A0A8T4MTG8-F1
#
_cell.length_a   1.000
_cell.length_b   1.000
_cell.length_c   1.000
_cell.angle_alpha   90.00
_cell.angle_beta   90.00
_cell.angle_gamma   90.00
#
_symmetry.space_group_name_H-M   'P 1'
#
loop_
_entity.id
_entity.type
_entity.pdbx_description
1 polymer ?
#
loop_
_entity_poly.entity_id
_entity_poly.type
_entity_poly.pdbx_seq_one_letter_code
_entity_poly.pdbx_strand_id
1 'polypeptide(L)'
;MKKVMINVMIILVLTFSIFAAGSGTGEVNNQDSNQDLNNSEKVGSENNLSNNSNVPSRQKNMTRIKARININESEKQKIREVCEDKTDREERIKCRLQYIRDHKEEFVVSGNGIPEACRDLTNKAQCIQLHQLSRKCYEIKGIEKNKCFKRLIGFARAKLKDENPSERGEKARKYVVLLLYDLQEKLEKAIENEKIDVEKGTEAINKIVEMKEDILAGKSKQEIKPMFQELKKIINELKEEIDSQNG
;
A
#
# COMPACT_ATOMS: atom_id res chain seq x y z
N MET A 1 7.84 13.61 14.97
CA MET A 1 7.81 12.14 14.83
C MET A 1 7.51 11.62 13.41
N LYS A 2 6.74 12.31 12.55
CA LYS A 2 6.39 11.82 11.19
C LYS A 2 7.60 11.66 10.24
N LYS A 3 8.63 12.50 10.35
CA LYS A 3 9.87 12.43 9.52
C LYS A 3 10.71 11.16 9.74
N VAL A 4 10.59 10.51 10.90
CA VAL A 4 11.39 9.33 11.26
C VAL A 4 10.85 8.05 10.60
N MET A 5 9.53 7.91 10.43
CA MET A 5 8.94 6.67 9.90
C MET A 5 9.21 6.40 8.42
N ILE A 6 9.34 7.45 7.58
CA ILE A 6 9.62 7.28 6.15
C ILE A 6 11.08 6.82 5.93
N ASN A 7 12.03 7.41 6.68
CA ASN A 7 13.44 7.04 6.57
C ASN A 7 13.71 5.59 7.00
N VAL A 8 13.01 5.07 8.01
CA VAL A 8 13.17 3.68 8.48
C VAL A 8 12.70 2.67 7.42
N MET A 9 11.67 2.99 6.64
CA MET A 9 11.17 2.07 5.61
C MET A 9 12.12 2.00 4.40
N ILE A 10 12.71 3.13 3.99
CA ILE A 10 13.72 3.18 2.92
C ILE A 10 14.96 2.36 3.34
N ILE A 11 15.41 2.49 4.59
CA ILE A 11 16.53 1.70 5.13
C ILE A 11 16.19 0.20 5.19
N LEU A 12 14.94 -0.16 5.54
CA LEU A 12 14.48 -1.54 5.56
C LEU A 12 14.46 -2.18 4.17
N VAL A 13 14.11 -1.44 3.11
CA VAL A 13 14.17 -1.94 1.72
C VAL A 13 15.62 -2.15 1.27
N LEU A 14 16.56 -1.29 1.72
CA LEU A 14 17.96 -1.33 1.31
C LEU A 14 18.78 -2.47 1.94
N THR A 15 18.46 -2.89 3.17
CA THR A 15 19.22 -3.96 3.86
C THR A 15 18.97 -5.37 3.31
N PHE A 16 17.94 -5.58 2.48
CA PHE A 16 17.73 -6.84 1.75
C PHE A 16 18.69 -7.04 0.56
N SER A 17 19.59 -6.09 0.31
CA SER A 17 20.58 -6.19 -0.78
C SER A 17 21.64 -7.29 -0.57
N ILE A 18 21.76 -7.88 0.62
CA ILE A 18 22.87 -8.78 1.00
C ILE A 18 22.52 -10.29 0.86
N PHE A 19 21.37 -10.68 0.32
CA PHE A 19 21.10 -12.10 0.08
C PHE A 19 21.79 -12.61 -1.19
N ALA A 20 22.81 -13.44 -0.95
CA ALA A 20 23.69 -14.11 -1.88
C ALA A 20 22.92 -14.98 -2.89
N ALA A 21 23.42 -14.95 -4.13
CA ALA A 21 22.96 -15.75 -5.24
C ALA A 21 23.22 -17.24 -4.98
N GLY A 22 22.15 -18.02 -4.94
CA GLY A 22 22.17 -19.48 -5.07
C GLY A 22 20.99 -19.87 -5.95
N SER A 23 21.17 -19.78 -7.27
CA SER A 23 20.18 -20.17 -8.26
C SER A 23 20.13 -21.69 -8.35
N GLY A 24 19.10 -22.29 -7.74
CA GLY A 24 18.72 -23.69 -7.94
C GLY A 24 17.29 -23.75 -8.48
N THR A 25 17.15 -24.14 -9.74
CA THR A 25 15.87 -24.41 -10.41
C THR A 25 15.25 -25.66 -9.78
N GLY A 26 14.19 -25.49 -8.99
CA GLY A 26 13.41 -26.59 -8.41
C GLY A 26 11.93 -26.26 -8.50
N GLU A 27 11.24 -27.01 -9.35
CA GLU A 27 9.80 -27.02 -9.56
C GLU A 27 9.11 -27.68 -8.36
N VAL A 28 8.17 -26.99 -7.69
CA VAL A 28 7.44 -27.53 -6.53
C VAL A 28 5.94 -27.22 -6.64
N ASN A 29 5.15 -28.29 -6.55
CA ASN A 29 3.69 -28.33 -6.50
C ASN A 29 3.14 -27.79 -5.16
N ASN A 30 2.10 -26.94 -5.24
CA ASN A 30 1.39 -26.40 -4.09
C ASN A 30 0.35 -27.39 -3.53
N GLN A 31 0.34 -27.55 -2.20
CA GLN A 31 -0.75 -28.17 -1.45
C GLN A 31 -1.27 -27.15 -0.42
N ASP A 32 -2.54 -26.80 -0.57
CA ASP A 32 -3.27 -25.84 0.26
C ASP A 32 -3.45 -26.34 1.70
N SER A 33 -3.38 -25.43 2.65
CA SER A 33 -3.80 -25.66 4.04
C SER A 33 -4.64 -24.47 4.52
N ASN A 34 -5.95 -24.69 4.59
CA ASN A 34 -6.93 -23.82 5.23
C ASN A 34 -6.67 -23.77 6.74
N GLN A 35 -6.69 -22.57 7.32
CA GLN A 35 -6.86 -22.42 8.76
C GLN A 35 -7.84 -21.29 9.09
N ASP A 36 -8.90 -21.70 9.77
CA ASP A 36 -10.04 -20.93 10.24
C ASP A 36 -9.66 -19.87 11.27
N LEU A 37 -10.37 -18.73 11.21
CA LEU A 37 -10.31 -17.64 12.16
C LEU A 37 -11.64 -17.58 12.92
N ASN A 38 -11.61 -17.81 14.23
CA ASN A 38 -12.74 -17.61 15.13
C ASN A 38 -12.52 -16.41 16.07
N ASN A 39 -13.52 -15.51 16.02
CA ASN A 39 -14.10 -14.58 16.99
C ASN A 39 -13.42 -14.29 18.35
N SER A 40 -13.50 -13.01 18.79
CA SER A 40 -14.04 -12.66 20.11
C SER A 40 -14.42 -11.18 20.25
N GLU A 41 -15.29 -10.92 21.22
CA GLU A 41 -16.28 -9.83 21.39
C GLU A 41 -15.79 -8.50 22.03
N LYS A 42 -16.50 -7.43 21.64
CA LYS A 42 -17.28 -6.41 22.41
C LYS A 42 -16.95 -6.12 23.90
N VAL A 43 -16.99 -4.82 24.26
CA VAL A 43 -17.42 -4.10 25.50
C VAL A 43 -16.65 -2.75 25.53
N GLY A 44 -17.13 -1.53 25.87
CA GLY A 44 -18.37 -0.93 26.38
C GLY A 44 -18.13 0.58 26.66
N SER A 45 -19.23 1.36 26.83
CA SER A 45 -19.48 2.71 27.45
C SER A 45 -18.34 3.51 28.14
N GLU A 46 -18.32 4.84 28.34
CA GLU A 46 -19.27 5.98 28.24
C GLU A 46 -18.53 7.32 28.56
N ASN A 47 -19.15 8.45 28.19
CA ASN A 47 -19.20 9.81 28.80
C ASN A 47 -17.93 10.68 29.04
N ASN A 48 -17.89 11.91 28.48
CA ASN A 48 -18.26 13.14 29.21
C ASN A 48 -18.00 14.48 28.45
N LEU A 49 -18.92 15.42 28.70
CA LEU A 49 -18.97 16.84 28.37
C LEU A 49 -17.79 17.66 28.95
N SER A 50 -17.34 18.71 28.24
CA SER A 50 -17.42 20.13 28.69
C SER A 50 -16.58 21.14 27.88
N ASN A 51 -17.29 22.14 27.37
CA ASN A 51 -17.04 23.59 27.39
C ASN A 51 -15.71 24.25 26.92
N ASN A 52 -15.86 24.95 25.79
CA ASN A 52 -15.83 26.42 25.64
C ASN A 52 -14.55 27.19 26.05
N SER A 53 -13.89 27.80 25.07
CA SER A 53 -13.10 29.02 25.27
C SER A 53 -13.03 29.84 23.98
N ASN A 54 -13.60 31.04 24.08
CA ASN A 54 -13.56 32.12 23.11
C ASN A 54 -12.13 32.61 22.89
N VAL A 55 -11.70 32.69 21.63
CA VAL A 55 -10.51 33.44 21.21
C VAL A 55 -10.89 34.30 20.00
N PRO A 56 -10.70 35.63 20.05
CA PRO A 56 -11.07 36.52 18.96
C PRO A 56 -9.91 36.80 17.99
N SER A 57 -10.30 37.26 16.81
CA SER A 57 -9.59 38.16 15.88
C SER A 57 -8.79 37.57 14.70
N ARG A 58 -9.54 37.37 13.60
CA ARG A 58 -9.39 38.10 12.32
C ARG A 58 -7.98 38.11 11.67
N GLN A 59 -7.62 37.00 11.04
CA GLN A 59 -6.91 37.02 9.76
C GLN A 59 -7.85 36.46 8.68
N LYS A 60 -8.17 37.27 7.67
CA LYS A 60 -8.89 36.85 6.46
C LYS A 60 -7.99 35.93 5.63
N ASN A 61 -7.79 34.70 6.10
CA ASN A 61 -7.40 33.61 5.22
C ASN A 61 -8.67 33.14 4.52
N MET A 62 -8.67 33.14 3.19
CA MET A 62 -9.69 32.46 2.39
C MET A 62 -9.71 30.99 2.80
N THR A 63 -10.52 30.67 3.81
CA THR A 63 -10.87 29.29 4.13
C THR A 63 -11.72 28.85 2.96
N ARG A 64 -11.10 28.24 1.94
CA ARG A 64 -11.81 27.34 1.03
C ARG A 64 -12.34 26.22 1.92
N ILE A 65 -13.51 26.46 2.52
CA ILE A 65 -14.34 25.41 3.09
C ILE A 65 -14.78 24.62 1.86
N LYS A 66 -13.93 23.69 1.41
CA LYS A 66 -14.34 22.68 0.44
C LYS A 66 -15.39 21.85 1.18
N ALA A 67 -16.67 22.14 0.89
CA ALA A 67 -17.77 21.34 1.37
C ALA A 67 -17.48 19.89 0.96
N ARG A 68 -17.50 18.96 1.92
CA ARG A 68 -17.46 17.53 1.60
C ARG A 68 -18.70 17.25 0.76
N ILE A 69 -18.50 16.86 -0.50
CA ILE A 69 -19.61 16.46 -1.37
C ILE A 69 -20.11 15.12 -0.81
N ASN A 70 -21.26 15.15 -0.16
CA ASN A 70 -21.89 13.94 0.35
C ASN A 70 -22.65 13.28 -0.82
N ILE A 71 -21.94 12.49 -1.61
CA ILE A 71 -22.54 11.67 -2.68
C ILE A 71 -23.13 10.39 -2.09
N ASN A 72 -24.23 9.91 -2.67
CA ASN A 72 -24.85 8.67 -2.22
C ASN A 72 -24.03 7.44 -2.67
N GLU A 73 -24.24 6.28 -2.04
CA GLU A 73 -23.49 5.05 -2.36
C GLU A 73 -23.68 4.58 -3.82
N SER A 74 -24.82 4.87 -4.46
CA SER A 74 -25.04 4.54 -5.87
C SER A 74 -24.16 5.38 -6.80
N GLU A 75 -23.98 6.67 -6.50
CA GLU A 75 -23.08 7.56 -7.24
C GLU A 75 -21.62 7.17 -7.03
N LYS A 76 -21.22 6.83 -5.81
CA LYS A 76 -19.89 6.30 -5.52
C LYS A 76 -19.60 5.05 -6.34
N GLN A 77 -20.57 4.13 -6.40
CA GLN A 77 -20.44 2.91 -7.17
C GLN A 77 -20.28 3.19 -8.68
N LYS A 78 -21.07 4.12 -9.24
CA LYS A 78 -20.92 4.54 -10.64
C LYS A 78 -19.54 5.15 -10.92
N ILE A 79 -19.03 6.02 -10.05
CA ILE A 79 -17.70 6.60 -10.22
C ILE A 79 -16.62 5.51 -10.17
N ARG A 80 -16.75 4.56 -9.23
CA ARG A 80 -15.84 3.42 -9.13
C ARG A 80 -15.84 2.59 -10.40
N GLU A 81 -17.02 2.23 -10.93
CA GLU A 81 -17.16 1.51 -12.20
C GLU A 81 -16.50 2.26 -13.36
N VAL A 82 -16.77 3.57 -13.49
CA VAL A 82 -16.13 4.42 -14.51
C VAL A 82 -14.61 4.43 -14.37
N CYS A 83 -14.07 4.46 -13.15
CA CYS A 83 -12.63 4.35 -12.94
C CYS A 83 -12.09 2.97 -13.33
N GLU A 84 -12.78 1.88 -12.98
CA GLU A 84 -12.32 0.51 -13.26
C GLU A 84 -12.40 0.11 -14.74
N ASP A 85 -13.32 0.73 -15.50
CA ASP A 85 -13.56 0.50 -16.93
C ASP A 85 -12.50 1.11 -17.85
N LYS A 86 -11.66 2.01 -17.34
CA LYS A 86 -10.57 2.60 -18.14
C LYS A 86 -9.59 1.51 -18.55
N THR A 87 -9.17 1.52 -19.82
CA THR A 87 -8.26 0.52 -20.38
C THR A 87 -6.82 0.71 -19.90
N ASP A 88 -6.38 1.96 -19.79
CA ASP A 88 -5.03 2.31 -19.37
C ASP A 88 -4.87 2.27 -17.84
N ARG A 89 -3.78 1.67 -17.37
CA ARG A 89 -3.49 1.51 -15.94
C ARG A 89 -3.27 2.85 -15.24
N GLU A 90 -2.55 3.75 -15.88
CA GLU A 90 -2.25 5.07 -15.33
C GLU A 90 -3.53 5.89 -15.18
N GLU A 91 -4.41 5.87 -16.19
CA GLU A 91 -5.71 6.53 -16.07
C GLU A 91 -6.61 5.93 -14.99
N ARG A 92 -6.62 4.60 -14.81
CA ARG A 92 -7.34 3.95 -13.70
C ARG A 92 -6.83 4.45 -12.36
N ILE A 93 -5.52 4.40 -12.14
CA ILE A 93 -4.87 4.85 -10.90
C ILE A 93 -5.21 6.32 -10.66
N LYS A 94 -5.03 7.18 -11.67
CA LYS A 94 -5.34 8.61 -11.58
C LYS A 94 -6.78 8.86 -11.18
N CYS A 95 -7.74 8.16 -11.80
CA CYS A 95 -9.16 8.26 -11.48
C CYS A 95 -9.44 7.90 -10.01
N ARG A 96 -8.85 6.79 -9.51
CA ARG A 96 -8.95 6.38 -8.10
C ARG A 96 -8.38 7.43 -7.15
N LEU A 97 -7.24 8.03 -7.49
CA LEU A 97 -6.59 9.05 -6.66
C LEU A 97 -7.37 10.36 -6.63
N GLN A 98 -7.99 10.75 -7.76
CA GLN A 98 -8.91 11.88 -7.81
C GLN A 98 -10.10 11.65 -6.90
N TYR A 99 -10.71 10.46 -6.96
CA TYR A 99 -11.79 10.07 -6.06
C TYR A 99 -11.39 10.19 -4.59
N ILE A 100 -10.23 9.62 -4.21
CA ILE A 100 -9.71 9.67 -2.83
C ILE A 100 -9.50 11.12 -2.38
N ARG A 101 -8.90 11.96 -3.23
CA ARG A 101 -8.65 13.38 -2.93
C ARG A 101 -9.96 14.14 -2.73
N ASP A 102 -10.93 13.95 -3.61
CA ASP A 102 -12.13 14.78 -3.67
C ASP A 102 -13.16 14.35 -2.62
N HIS A 103 -13.23 13.06 -2.27
CA HIS A 103 -14.20 12.51 -1.31
C HIS A 103 -13.63 12.23 0.08
N LYS A 104 -12.29 12.26 0.25
CA LYS A 104 -11.60 12.00 1.52
C LYS A 104 -11.93 10.63 2.12
N GLU A 105 -12.07 9.63 1.26
CA GLU A 105 -12.35 8.24 1.64
C GLU A 105 -11.53 7.28 0.76
N GLU A 106 -11.36 6.05 1.24
CA GLU A 106 -10.63 5.00 0.52
C GLU A 106 -11.38 4.60 -0.76
N PHE A 107 -10.65 4.37 -1.84
CA PHE A 107 -11.22 3.79 -3.06
C PHE A 107 -11.36 2.27 -2.85
N VAL A 108 -12.58 1.83 -2.55
CA VAL A 108 -12.88 0.40 -2.42
C VAL A 108 -13.28 -0.13 -3.78
N VAL A 109 -12.43 -0.95 -4.39
CA VAL A 109 -12.82 -1.73 -5.58
C VAL A 109 -13.99 -2.64 -5.18
N SER A 110 -15.01 -2.77 -6.05
CA SER A 110 -16.17 -3.63 -5.80
C SER A 110 -15.74 -5.05 -5.39
N GLY A 111 -16.57 -5.81 -4.66
CA GLY A 111 -16.15 -7.01 -3.92
C GLY A 111 -15.40 -8.10 -4.72
N ASN A 112 -15.52 -8.11 -6.04
CA ASN A 112 -14.80 -9.02 -6.96
C ASN A 112 -13.62 -8.35 -7.70
N GLY A 113 -13.24 -7.15 -7.26
CA GLY A 113 -12.21 -6.32 -7.84
C GLY A 113 -10.84 -6.96 -7.74
N ILE A 114 -10.19 -7.12 -8.89
CA ILE A 114 -8.83 -7.64 -8.95
C ILE A 114 -7.88 -6.47 -8.61
N PRO A 115 -7.00 -6.59 -7.59
CA PRO A 115 -6.00 -5.57 -7.31
C PRO A 115 -5.18 -5.27 -8.56
N GLU A 116 -4.79 -4.00 -8.76
CA GLU A 116 -4.18 -3.57 -10.01
C GLU A 116 -2.99 -4.44 -10.43
N ALA A 117 -2.08 -4.71 -9.50
CA ALA A 117 -0.89 -5.54 -9.74
C ALA A 117 -1.19 -7.03 -10.02
N CYS A 118 -2.43 -7.47 -9.83
CA CYS A 118 -2.87 -8.83 -10.09
C CYS A 118 -3.62 -8.97 -11.43
N ARG A 119 -3.98 -7.86 -12.11
CA ARG A 119 -4.85 -7.88 -13.30
C ARG A 119 -4.25 -8.64 -14.46
N ASP A 120 -2.95 -8.48 -14.71
CA ASP A 120 -2.28 -9.03 -15.92
C ASP A 120 -1.32 -10.20 -15.61
N LEU A 121 -1.37 -10.74 -14.39
CA LEU A 121 -0.53 -11.87 -14.02
C LEU A 121 -1.08 -13.21 -14.54
N THR A 122 -0.20 -14.14 -14.87
CA THR A 122 -0.59 -15.54 -15.17
C THR A 122 -1.20 -16.21 -13.95
N ASN A 123 -0.64 -15.96 -12.76
CA ASN A 123 -1.10 -16.54 -11.50
C ASN A 123 -1.90 -15.52 -10.64
N LYS A 124 -3.03 -15.05 -11.18
CA LYS A 124 -3.87 -14.03 -10.51
C LYS A 124 -4.37 -14.51 -9.14
N ALA A 125 -4.70 -15.79 -9.02
CA ALA A 125 -5.25 -16.38 -7.79
C ALA A 125 -4.31 -16.21 -6.59
N GLN A 126 -3.03 -16.54 -6.74
CA GLN A 126 -2.05 -16.36 -5.67
C GLN A 126 -1.84 -14.89 -5.30
N CYS A 127 -1.84 -13.99 -6.29
CA CYS A 127 -1.73 -12.55 -6.04
C CYS A 127 -2.94 -12.01 -5.25
N ILE A 128 -4.15 -12.40 -5.66
CA ILE A 128 -5.39 -12.03 -4.98
C ILE A 128 -5.41 -12.58 -3.55
N GLN A 129 -5.02 -13.85 -3.36
CA GLN A 129 -4.96 -14.47 -2.04
C GLN A 129 -3.96 -13.75 -1.11
N LEU A 130 -2.76 -13.42 -1.60
CA LEU A 130 -1.78 -12.65 -0.84
C LEU A 130 -2.34 -11.29 -0.40
N HIS A 131 -3.05 -10.61 -1.29
CA HIS A 131 -3.70 -9.33 -0.99
C HIS A 131 -4.81 -9.50 0.06
N GLN A 132 -5.70 -10.49 -0.09
CA GLN A 132 -6.79 -10.76 0.84
C GLN A 132 -6.29 -11.11 2.24
N LEU A 133 -5.31 -12.00 2.35
CA LEU A 133 -4.73 -12.40 3.63
C LEU A 133 -4.06 -11.23 4.35
N SER A 134 -3.47 -10.30 3.59
CA SER A 134 -2.71 -9.18 4.17
C SER A 134 -3.57 -8.02 4.63
N ARG A 135 -4.86 -7.96 4.25
CA ARG A 135 -5.81 -6.90 4.67
C ARG A 135 -5.76 -6.63 6.18
N LYS A 136 -5.80 -7.68 7.00
CA LYS A 136 -5.78 -7.57 8.47
C LYS A 136 -4.51 -6.92 9.01
N CYS A 137 -3.38 -7.05 8.30
CA CYS A 137 -2.14 -6.41 8.72
C CYS A 137 -2.17 -4.90 8.50
N TYR A 138 -2.93 -4.38 7.52
CA TYR A 138 -3.02 -2.94 7.25
C TYR A 138 -3.78 -2.16 8.33
N GLU A 139 -4.63 -2.82 9.10
CA GLU A 139 -5.31 -2.25 10.28
C GLU A 139 -4.33 -1.99 11.44
N ILE A 140 -3.19 -2.69 11.46
CA ILE A 140 -2.14 -2.56 12.47
C ILE A 140 -1.16 -1.46 12.04
N LYS A 141 -0.47 -0.80 12.99
CA LYS A 141 0.50 0.27 12.68
C LYS A 141 1.93 -0.08 13.08
N GLY A 142 2.89 0.58 12.42
CA GLY A 142 4.30 0.58 12.80
C GLY A 142 4.96 -0.80 12.78
N ILE A 143 5.70 -1.12 13.84
CA ILE A 143 6.49 -2.35 13.95
C ILE A 143 5.60 -3.60 13.95
N GLU A 144 4.41 -3.52 14.56
CA GLU A 144 3.49 -4.65 14.62
C GLU A 144 2.89 -4.99 13.25
N LYS A 145 2.62 -3.99 12.39
CA LYS A 145 2.24 -4.22 10.97
C LYS A 145 3.32 -5.05 10.27
N ASN A 146 4.58 -4.66 10.46
CA ASN A 146 5.71 -5.37 9.86
C ASN A 146 5.86 -6.82 10.37
N LYS A 147 5.67 -7.03 11.68
CA LYS A 147 5.64 -8.39 12.26
C LYS A 147 4.49 -9.21 11.69
N CYS A 148 3.32 -8.61 11.49
CA CYS A 148 2.17 -9.24 10.86
C CYS A 148 2.50 -9.70 9.43
N PHE A 149 3.06 -8.83 8.59
CA PHE A 149 3.49 -9.22 7.23
C PHE A 149 4.48 -10.38 7.24
N LYS A 150 5.49 -10.34 8.11
CA LYS A 150 6.46 -11.44 8.25
C LYS A 150 5.80 -12.75 8.68
N ARG A 151 4.82 -12.71 9.59
CA ARG A 151 4.05 -13.89 10.00
C ARG A 151 3.24 -14.47 8.85
N LEU A 152 2.54 -13.61 8.11
CA LEU A 152 1.67 -14.00 7.00
C LEU A 152 2.41 -14.84 5.95
N ILE A 153 3.62 -14.43 5.58
CA ILE A 153 4.44 -15.13 4.58
C ILE A 153 5.35 -16.22 5.18
N GLY A 154 5.18 -16.55 6.46
CA GLY A 154 5.91 -17.64 7.11
C GLY A 154 7.34 -17.32 7.55
N PHE A 155 7.75 -16.05 7.70
CA PHE A 155 9.04 -15.67 8.32
C PHE A 155 9.05 -15.74 9.86
N ALA A 156 7.93 -16.10 10.49
CA ALA A 156 7.78 -16.01 11.95
C ALA A 156 8.49 -17.09 12.76
N ARG A 157 8.82 -18.23 12.15
CA ARG A 157 9.39 -19.38 12.87
C ARG A 157 10.64 -19.89 12.14
N ALA A 158 11.70 -20.07 12.93
CA ALA A 158 12.93 -20.84 12.69
C ALA A 158 13.83 -20.44 11.51
N LYS A 159 15.05 -19.97 11.87
CA LYS A 159 16.30 -20.03 11.11
C LYS A 159 16.13 -20.09 9.58
N LEU A 160 16.14 -18.92 8.93
CA LEU A 160 16.31 -18.74 7.46
C LEU A 160 17.46 -19.57 6.82
N LYS A 161 18.34 -20.16 7.64
CA LYS A 161 19.44 -21.04 7.23
C LYS A 161 18.97 -22.44 6.84
N ASP A 162 17.82 -22.89 7.35
CA ASP A 162 17.32 -24.25 7.17
C ASP A 162 16.25 -24.34 6.06
N GLU A 163 15.79 -23.19 5.54
CA GLU A 163 14.85 -23.13 4.42
C GLU A 163 15.55 -23.35 3.07
N ASN A 164 14.87 -24.01 2.15
CA ASN A 164 15.31 -24.12 0.76
C ASN A 164 15.53 -22.71 0.17
N PRO A 165 16.68 -22.42 -0.48
CA PRO A 165 16.94 -21.14 -1.12
C PRO A 165 15.81 -20.65 -2.05
N SER A 166 15.13 -21.57 -2.75
CA SER A 166 14.01 -21.25 -3.64
C SER A 166 12.80 -20.71 -2.86
N GLU A 167 12.34 -21.44 -1.83
CA GLU A 167 11.22 -21.04 -0.97
C GLU A 167 11.50 -19.71 -0.28
N ARG A 168 12.71 -19.54 0.21
CA ARG A 168 13.15 -18.29 0.84
C ARG A 168 13.11 -17.12 -0.14
N GLY A 169 13.52 -17.34 -1.38
CA GLY A 169 13.44 -16.35 -2.45
C GLY A 169 12.00 -15.92 -2.72
N GLU A 170 11.07 -16.88 -2.79
CA GLU A 170 9.65 -16.60 -2.99
C GLU A 170 9.03 -15.84 -1.81
N LYS A 171 9.33 -16.25 -0.56
CA LYS A 171 8.88 -15.51 0.64
C LYS A 171 9.39 -14.08 0.64
N ALA A 172 10.66 -13.86 0.28
CA ALA A 172 11.24 -12.52 0.18
C ALA A 172 10.54 -11.66 -0.88
N ARG A 173 10.20 -12.24 -2.04
CA ARG A 173 9.43 -11.54 -3.09
C ARG A 173 8.05 -11.11 -2.57
N LYS A 174 7.30 -12.04 -1.96
CA LYS A 174 5.98 -11.75 -1.36
C LYS A 174 6.08 -10.67 -0.29
N TYR A 175 7.11 -10.70 0.55
CA TYR A 175 7.35 -9.65 1.55
C TYR A 175 7.54 -8.28 0.92
N VAL A 176 8.37 -8.18 -0.11
CA VAL A 176 8.64 -6.91 -0.81
C VAL A 176 7.35 -6.37 -1.42
N VAL A 177 6.51 -7.23 -2.02
CA VAL A 177 5.19 -6.86 -2.53
C VAL A 177 4.31 -6.27 -1.43
N LEU A 178 4.28 -6.86 -0.23
CA LEU A 178 3.52 -6.33 0.92
C LEU A 178 4.04 -4.95 1.37
N LEU A 179 5.36 -4.74 1.36
CA LEU A 179 5.95 -3.43 1.66
C LEU A 179 5.60 -2.38 0.60
N LEU A 180 5.54 -2.78 -0.67
CA LEU A 180 5.12 -1.90 -1.76
C LEU A 180 3.64 -1.49 -1.65
N TYR A 181 2.76 -2.40 -1.23
CA TYR A 181 1.38 -2.06 -0.90
C TYR A 181 1.29 -1.08 0.29
N ASP A 182 2.08 -1.26 1.36
CA ASP A 182 2.10 -0.32 2.50
C ASP A 182 2.67 1.06 2.09
N LEU A 183 3.58 1.11 1.11
CA LEU A 183 4.03 2.38 0.54
C LEU A 183 2.93 3.07 -0.28
N GLN A 184 2.19 2.30 -1.09
CA GLN A 184 1.05 2.81 -1.86
C GLN A 184 -0.02 3.42 -0.93
N GLU A 185 -0.42 2.73 0.15
CA GLU A 185 -1.40 3.23 1.14
C GLU A 185 -0.95 4.60 1.73
N LYS A 186 0.35 4.77 2.00
CA LYS A 186 0.89 6.04 2.52
C LYS A 186 0.83 7.17 1.49
N LEU A 187 1.06 6.87 0.22
CA LEU A 187 0.94 7.85 -0.87
C LEU A 187 -0.53 8.25 -1.07
N GLU A 188 -1.44 7.28 -1.12
CA GLU A 188 -2.88 7.53 -1.17
C GLU A 188 -3.34 8.41 0.00
N LYS A 189 -2.88 8.11 1.22
CA LYS A 189 -3.17 8.94 2.40
C LYS A 189 -2.56 10.34 2.30
N ALA A 190 -1.39 10.51 1.69
CA ALA A 190 -0.80 11.83 1.49
C ALA A 190 -1.61 12.67 0.48
N ILE A 191 -2.13 12.04 -0.58
CA ILE A 191 -3.01 12.66 -1.59
C ILE A 191 -4.37 13.00 -1.00
N GLU A 192 -4.96 12.10 -0.20
CA GLU A 192 -6.19 12.35 0.55
C GLU A 192 -6.05 13.63 1.40
N ASN A 193 -4.87 13.83 2.00
CA ASN A 193 -4.54 15.00 2.81
C ASN A 193 -4.04 16.21 2.00
N GLU A 194 -4.13 16.18 0.66
CA GLU A 194 -3.68 17.25 -0.26
C GLU A 194 -2.19 17.64 -0.09
N LYS A 195 -1.35 16.70 0.37
CA LYS A 195 0.10 16.92 0.54
C LYS A 195 0.91 16.59 -0.70
N ILE A 196 0.34 15.74 -1.56
CA ILE A 196 0.93 15.31 -2.82
C ILE A 196 -0.12 15.56 -3.90
N ASP A 197 0.31 16.11 -5.03
CA ASP A 197 -0.55 16.26 -6.18
C ASP A 197 -0.92 14.91 -6.80
N VAL A 198 -2.11 14.83 -7.39
CA VAL A 198 -2.63 13.60 -7.98
C VAL A 198 -1.74 13.09 -9.11
N GLU A 199 -1.15 13.96 -9.95
CA GLU A 199 -0.33 13.52 -11.08
C GLU A 199 0.94 12.81 -10.59
N LYS A 200 1.68 13.45 -9.68
CA LYS A 200 2.88 12.86 -9.08
C LYS A 200 2.57 11.61 -8.26
N GLY A 201 1.44 11.62 -7.56
CA GLY A 201 0.91 10.45 -6.87
C GLY A 201 0.63 9.28 -7.82
N THR A 202 0.05 9.58 -8.99
CA THR A 202 -0.24 8.61 -10.05
C THR A 202 1.05 8.00 -10.57
N GLU A 203 2.05 8.82 -10.91
CA GLU A 203 3.35 8.35 -11.39
C GLU A 203 4.00 7.38 -10.39
N ALA A 204 4.07 7.78 -9.12
CA ALA A 204 4.67 6.96 -8.06
C ALA A 204 3.92 5.63 -7.85
N ILE A 205 2.59 5.66 -7.82
CA ILE A 205 1.77 4.45 -7.61
C ILE A 205 1.79 3.55 -8.85
N ASN A 206 1.78 4.11 -10.06
CA ASN A 206 1.95 3.36 -11.30
C ASN A 206 3.27 2.59 -11.29
N LYS A 207 4.37 3.24 -10.87
CA LYS A 207 5.67 2.59 -10.72
C LYS A 207 5.67 1.48 -9.66
N ILE A 208 5.02 1.72 -8.52
CA ILE A 208 4.84 0.70 -7.47
C ILE A 208 4.06 -0.51 -8.00
N VAL A 209 3.02 -0.30 -8.80
CA VAL A 209 2.22 -1.38 -9.39
C VAL A 209 3.05 -2.19 -10.39
N GLU A 210 3.76 -1.53 -11.31
CA GLU A 210 4.68 -2.15 -12.26
C GLU A 210 5.72 -3.03 -11.53
N MET A 211 6.33 -2.53 -10.45
CA MET A 211 7.29 -3.30 -9.65
C MET A 211 6.66 -4.51 -8.99
N LYS A 212 5.42 -4.40 -8.48
CA LYS A 212 4.72 -5.54 -7.88
C LYS A 212 4.44 -6.62 -8.92
N GLU A 213 3.96 -6.24 -10.10
CA GLU A 213 3.74 -7.16 -11.22
C GLU A 213 5.02 -7.90 -11.58
N ASP A 214 6.12 -7.18 -11.78
CA ASP A 214 7.40 -7.77 -12.15
C ASP A 214 7.96 -8.73 -11.09
N ILE A 215 7.82 -8.38 -9.81
CA ILE A 215 8.24 -9.24 -8.70
C ILE A 215 7.41 -10.52 -8.66
N LEU A 216 6.09 -10.41 -8.87
CA LEU A 216 5.14 -11.53 -8.86
C LEU A 216 5.24 -12.40 -10.11
N ALA A 217 5.63 -11.82 -11.25
CA ALA A 217 5.96 -12.53 -12.48
C ALA A 217 7.32 -13.25 -12.40
N GLY A 218 8.07 -13.07 -11.30
CA GLY A 218 9.31 -13.79 -11.05
C GLY A 218 10.57 -13.15 -11.64
N LYS A 219 10.51 -11.90 -12.14
CA LYS A 219 11.70 -11.20 -12.70
C LYS A 219 12.88 -11.20 -11.72
N SER A 220 14.10 -11.25 -12.23
CA SER A 220 15.29 -11.34 -11.40
C SER A 220 15.54 -10.07 -10.58
N LYS A 221 16.30 -10.19 -9.49
CA LYS A 221 16.67 -9.04 -8.65
C LYS A 221 17.39 -7.94 -9.47
N GLN A 222 18.18 -8.34 -10.46
CA GLN A 222 18.92 -7.46 -11.34
C GLN A 222 17.99 -6.60 -12.19
N GLU A 223 16.89 -7.18 -12.69
CA GLU A 223 15.87 -6.48 -13.47
C GLU A 223 15.04 -5.52 -12.60
N ILE A 224 14.72 -5.92 -11.37
CA ILE A 224 13.91 -5.08 -10.46
C ILE A 224 14.73 -3.93 -9.84
N LYS A 225 16.05 -4.12 -9.65
CA LYS A 225 16.93 -3.14 -8.99
C LYS A 225 16.86 -1.72 -9.58
N PRO A 226 16.94 -1.49 -10.91
CA PRO A 226 16.82 -0.14 -11.46
C PRO A 226 15.46 0.50 -11.12
N MET A 227 14.37 -0.27 -11.13
CA MET A 227 13.04 0.25 -10.77
C MET A 227 12.99 0.76 -9.33
N PHE A 228 13.68 0.11 -8.38
CA PHE A 228 13.80 0.62 -7.01
C PHE A 228 14.56 1.95 -6.94
N GLN A 229 15.55 2.16 -7.80
CA GLN A 229 16.31 3.42 -7.84
C GLN A 229 15.45 4.55 -8.40
N GLU A 230 14.71 4.28 -9.46
CA GLU A 230 13.72 5.20 -10.04
C GLU A 230 12.63 5.56 -9.02
N LEU A 231 12.00 4.54 -8.40
CA LEU A 231 11.00 4.76 -7.36
C LEU A 231 11.56 5.59 -6.21
N LYS A 232 12.80 5.32 -5.77
CA LYS A 232 13.45 6.11 -4.71
C LYS A 232 13.61 7.59 -5.12
N LYS A 233 13.95 7.86 -6.37
CA LYS A 233 14.07 9.23 -6.89
C LYS A 233 12.71 9.93 -6.81
N ILE A 234 11.65 9.33 -7.32
CA ILE A 234 10.27 9.86 -7.28
C ILE A 234 9.84 10.14 -5.83
N ILE A 235 10.07 9.19 -4.91
CA ILE A 235 9.70 9.35 -3.49
C ILE A 235 10.50 10.47 -2.80
N ASN A 236 11.76 10.67 -3.16
CA ASN A 236 12.56 11.76 -2.61
C ASN A 236 12.06 13.13 -3.10
N GLU A 237 11.74 13.25 -4.39
CA GLU A 237 11.18 14.49 -4.97
C GLU A 237 9.85 14.84 -4.30
N LEU A 238 8.97 13.85 -4.11
CA LEU A 238 7.71 14.01 -3.37
C LEU A 238 7.94 14.46 -1.91
N LYS A 239 8.96 13.93 -1.25
CA LYS A 239 9.29 14.28 0.12
C LYS A 239 9.78 15.72 0.24
N GLU A 240 10.63 16.16 -0.69
CA GLU A 240 11.12 17.54 -0.75
C GLU A 240 9.96 18.52 -0.91
N GLU A 241 9.02 18.23 -1.81
CA GLU A 241 7.81 19.06 -2.00
C GLU A 241 6.95 19.15 -0.73
N ILE A 242 6.73 18.02 -0.04
CA ILE A 242 6.00 18.02 1.23
C ILE A 242 6.72 18.86 2.27
N ASP A 243 8.05 18.76 2.36
CA ASP A 243 8.85 19.53 3.31
C ASP A 243 8.81 21.03 3.00
N SER A 244 8.83 21.43 1.71
CA SER A 244 8.70 22.82 1.27
C SER A 244 7.34 23.45 1.59
N GLN A 245 6.26 22.67 1.64
CA GLN A 245 4.92 23.18 1.99
C GLN A 245 4.71 23.40 3.50
N ASN A 246 5.57 22.82 4.36
CA ASN A 246 5.46 22.90 5.82
C ASN A 246 6.46 23.89 6.45
N GLY A 247 7.33 24.52 5.65
CA GLY A 247 8.26 25.56 6.09
C GLY A 247 7.68 26.94 5.89
#